data_AF-A0AAJ5RGA2-F1
#
_entry.id   AF-A0AAJ5RGA2-F1
#
_cell.length_a   1.000
_cell.length_b   1.000
_cell.length_c   1.000
_cell.angle_alpha   90.00
_cell.angle_beta   90.00
_cell.angle_gamma   90.00
#
_symmetry.space_group_name_H-M   'P 1'
#
loop_
_entity.id
_entity.type
_entity.pdbx_description
1 polymer ?
#
loop_
_entity_poly.entity_id
_entity_poly.type
_entity_poly.pdbx_seq_one_letter_code
_entity_poly.pdbx_strand_id
1 'polypeptide(L)'
;MREIKFRAWHKNRKTFLDFYWAVDKLGRTFSILDKYVYDEFTDEIELMQYTGLKDMNGRDIYEGDVVEFEVSLTRTKAEVKYSRNQFIVSMNSVMPRSLDLYLVKIIGNKFENPELLEAE
;
A
#
# COMPACT_ATOMS: atom_id res chain seq x y z
N MET A 1 9.68 -17.76 -0.93
CA MET A 1 8.48 -17.42 -0.15
C MET A 1 8.53 -15.92 0.09
N ARG A 2 7.48 -15.15 -0.24
CA ARG A 2 7.47 -13.70 -0.02
C ARG A 2 7.14 -13.39 1.43
N GLU A 3 7.72 -12.33 1.97
CA GLU A 3 7.36 -11.84 3.29
C GLU A 3 5.94 -11.26 3.28
N ILE A 4 5.15 -11.54 4.32
CA ILE A 4 3.78 -11.04 4.45
C ILE A 4 3.77 -9.98 5.53
N LYS A 5 3.61 -8.72 5.12
CA LYS A 5 3.45 -7.56 6.00
C LYS A 5 2.24 -6.74 5.59
N PHE A 6 1.68 -6.02 6.55
CA PHE A 6 0.61 -5.08 6.33
C PHE A 6 0.92 -3.78 7.07
N ARG A 7 0.43 -2.67 6.51
CA ARG A 7 0.29 -1.40 7.24
C ARG A 7 -1.19 -1.03 7.26
N ALA A 8 -1.61 -0.29 8.29
CA ALA A 8 -2.99 0.10 8.51
C ALA A 8 -3.11 1.62 8.56
N TRP A 9 -3.99 2.19 7.74
CA TRP A 9 -4.33 3.61 7.76
C TRP A 9 -5.66 3.83 8.47
N HIS A 10 -5.70 4.75 9.41
CA HIS A 10 -6.93 5.16 10.07
C HIS A 10 -7.54 6.38 9.38
N LYS A 11 -8.69 6.20 8.72
CA LYS A 11 -9.35 7.25 7.93
C LYS A 11 -9.71 8.49 8.75
N ASN A 12 -10.26 8.30 9.96
CA ASN A 12 -10.68 9.40 10.84
C ASN A 12 -9.50 10.14 11.49
N ARG A 13 -8.50 9.39 11.99
CA ARG A 13 -7.30 9.98 12.62
C ARG A 13 -6.28 10.51 11.62
N LYS A 14 -6.38 10.10 10.36
CA LYS A 14 -5.43 10.40 9.27
C LYS A 14 -3.99 10.08 9.65
N THR A 15 -3.76 8.88 10.15
CA THR A 15 -2.44 8.39 10.54
C THR A 15 -2.32 6.89 10.28
N PHE A 16 -1.08 6.43 10.08
CA PHE A 16 -0.76 5.01 10.19
C PHE A 16 -0.82 4.55 11.65
N LEU A 17 -1.23 3.30 11.83
CA LEU A 17 -1.34 2.64 13.13
C LEU A 17 -0.32 1.50 13.22
N ASP A 18 0.18 1.26 14.43
CA ASP A 18 0.92 0.03 14.70
C ASP A 18 -0.07 -1.14 14.64
N PHE A 19 0.21 -2.12 13.78
CA PHE A 19 -0.68 -3.25 13.54
C PHE A 19 -0.04 -4.57 13.98
N TYR A 20 -0.72 -5.29 14.88
CA TYR A 20 -0.34 -6.63 15.32
C TYR A 20 -1.51 -7.59 15.19
N TRP A 21 -1.23 -8.79 14.70
CA TRP A 21 -2.14 -9.92 14.80
C TRP A 21 -1.91 -10.63 16.14
N ALA A 22 -2.99 -10.95 16.84
CA ALA A 22 -2.96 -11.78 18.03
C ALA A 22 -3.91 -12.96 17.85
N VAL A 23 -3.56 -14.10 18.43
CA VAL A 23 -4.44 -15.27 18.49
C VAL A 23 -4.59 -15.66 19.95
N ASP A 24 -5.82 -15.82 20.42
CA ASP A 24 -6.05 -16.29 21.78
C ASP A 24 -5.93 -17.81 21.91
N LYS A 25 -6.08 -18.31 23.14
CA LYS A 25 -6.01 -19.75 23.45
C LYS A 25 -7.12 -20.58 22.79
N LEU A 26 -8.18 -19.94 22.28
CA LEU A 26 -9.30 -20.58 21.60
C LEU A 26 -9.14 -20.53 20.07
N GLY A 27 -8.05 -19.96 19.57
CA GLY A 27 -7.79 -19.83 18.13
C GLY A 27 -8.48 -18.62 17.48
N ARG A 28 -9.05 -17.70 18.26
CA ARG A 28 -9.67 -16.48 17.73
C ARG A 28 -8.59 -15.47 17.37
N THR A 29 -8.69 -14.90 16.19
CA THR A 29 -7.78 -13.87 15.68
C THR A 29 -8.28 -12.47 16.04
N PHE A 30 -7.39 -11.64 16.58
CA PHE A 30 -7.64 -10.25 16.92
C PHE A 30 -6.66 -9.34 16.21
N SER A 31 -7.14 -8.14 15.88
CA SER A 31 -6.31 -7.05 15.40
C SER A 31 -6.05 -6.07 16.53
N ILE A 32 -4.77 -5.90 16.87
CA ILE A 32 -4.32 -4.88 17.81
C ILE A 32 -3.83 -3.71 16.98
N LEU A 33 -4.50 -2.57 17.14
CA LEU A 33 -4.20 -1.32 16.47
C LEU A 33 -3.79 -0.30 17.54
N ASP A 34 -2.51 0.06 17.54
CA ASP A 34 -1.81 0.77 18.61
C ASP A 34 -1.94 0.06 19.98
N LYS A 35 -3.00 0.39 20.73
CA LYS A 35 -3.33 -0.10 22.09
C LYS A 35 -4.77 -0.58 22.23
N TYR A 36 -5.53 -0.56 21.14
CA TYR A 36 -6.93 -0.96 21.14
C TYR A 36 -7.08 -2.32 20.48
N VAL A 37 -7.83 -3.21 21.14
CA VAL A 37 -8.20 -4.51 20.58
C VAL A 37 -9.52 -4.31 19.86
N TYR A 38 -9.51 -4.58 18.56
CA TYR A 38 -10.72 -4.58 17.74
C TYR A 38 -11.13 -6.03 17.49
N ASP A 39 -12.40 -6.34 17.75
CA ASP A 39 -12.99 -7.66 17.48
C ASP A 39 -13.23 -7.85 15.97
N GLU A 40 -13.44 -6.76 15.22
CA GLU A 40 -13.61 -6.74 13.77
C GLU A 40 -12.90 -5.53 13.14
N PHE A 41 -12.45 -5.66 11.89
CA PHE A 41 -11.95 -4.53 11.12
C PHE A 41 -13.09 -3.57 10.83
N THR A 42 -13.00 -2.35 11.35
CA THR A 42 -13.96 -1.29 11.05
C THR A 42 -13.70 -0.71 9.66
N ASP A 43 -14.73 -0.17 9.02
CA ASP A 43 -14.58 0.60 7.77
C ASP A 43 -13.69 1.84 7.91
N GLU A 44 -13.32 2.20 9.15
CA GLU A 44 -12.40 3.28 9.47
C GLU A 44 -10.94 2.93 9.22
N ILE A 45 -10.62 1.64 9.06
CA ILE A 45 -9.26 1.14 8.82
C ILE A 45 -9.13 0.65 7.39
N GLU A 46 -8.07 1.11 6.72
CA GLU A 46 -7.68 0.59 5.41
C GLU A 46 -6.36 -0.17 5.54
N LEU A 47 -6.38 -1.46 5.20
CA LEU A 47 -5.18 -2.29 5.18
C LEU A 47 -4.51 -2.23 3.81
N MET A 48 -3.18 -2.22 3.81
CA MET A 48 -2.37 -2.29 2.60
C MET A 48 -1.31 -3.37 2.76
N GLN A 49 -1.25 -4.28 1.78
CA GLN A 49 -0.28 -5.36 1.80
C GLN A 49 1.08 -4.90 1.25
N TYR A 50 2.16 -5.41 1.83
CA TYR A 50 3.50 -5.35 1.25
C TYR A 50 3.56 -6.14 -0.06
N THR A 51 4.13 -5.53 -1.09
CA THR A 51 4.22 -6.13 -2.42
C THR A 51 5.25 -7.25 -2.53
N GLY A 52 6.24 -7.30 -1.63
CA GLY A 52 7.43 -8.14 -1.78
C GLY A 52 8.59 -7.45 -2.51
N LEU A 53 8.40 -6.21 -2.96
CA LEU A 53 9.38 -5.43 -3.73
C LEU A 53 9.88 -4.22 -2.95
N LYS A 54 11.07 -3.74 -3.31
CA LYS A 54 11.66 -2.52 -2.75
C LYS A 54 11.82 -1.47 -3.83
N ASP A 55 11.67 -0.20 -3.46
CA ASP A 55 11.96 0.94 -4.33
C ASP A 55 13.47 1.13 -4.51
N MET A 56 13.86 2.07 -5.37
CA MET A 56 15.28 2.36 -5.65
C MET A 56 16.09 2.81 -4.42
N ASN A 57 15.44 3.22 -3.33
CA ASN A 57 16.07 3.62 -2.08
C ASN A 57 16.01 2.50 -1.02
N GLY A 58 15.60 1.28 -1.41
CA GLY A 58 15.50 0.12 -0.53
C GLY A 58 14.26 0.09 0.38
N ARG A 59 13.31 1.01 0.19
CA ARG A 59 12.06 1.06 0.97
C ARG A 59 11.07 0.03 0.49
N ASP A 60 10.37 -0.62 1.41
CA ASP A 60 9.32 -1.59 1.11
C ASP A 60 8.15 -0.88 0.41
N ILE A 61 7.70 -1.43 -0.74
CA ILE A 61 6.55 -0.90 -1.49
C ILE A 61 5.28 -1.61 -1.02
N TYR A 62 4.24 -0.86 -0.69
CA TYR A 62 2.94 -1.34 -0.26
C TYR A 62 1.85 -0.93 -1.26
N GLU A 63 0.68 -1.59 -1.18
CA GLU A 63 -0.52 -1.07 -1.82
C GLU A 63 -0.82 0.37 -1.37
N GLY A 64 -1.37 1.17 -2.29
CA GLY A 64 -1.67 2.58 -2.08
C GLY A 64 -0.47 3.52 -2.08
N ASP A 65 0.78 3.01 -2.18
CA ASP A 65 1.93 3.87 -2.45
C ASP A 65 1.79 4.52 -3.83
N VAL A 66 2.22 5.78 -3.90
CA VAL A 66 2.38 6.50 -5.17
C VAL A 66 3.85 6.42 -5.55
N VAL A 67 4.10 5.88 -6.74
CA VAL A 67 5.43 5.67 -7.27
C VAL A 67 5.67 6.51 -8.51
N GLU A 68 6.90 6.98 -8.67
CA GLU A 68 7.42 7.65 -9.86
C GLU A 68 8.40 6.74 -10.59
N PHE A 69 8.30 6.69 -11.92
CA PHE A 69 9.17 5.90 -12.78
C PHE A 69 9.14 6.44 -14.22
N GLU A 70 10.11 6.00 -15.04
CA GLU A 70 10.23 6.45 -16.42
C GLU A 70 9.58 5.47 -17.40
N VAL A 71 8.79 6.01 -18.34
CA VAL A 71 8.22 5.26 -19.47
C VAL A 71 8.44 6.09 -20.73
N SER A 72 9.13 5.55 -21.72
CA SER A 72 9.36 6.24 -23.00
C SER A 72 9.92 7.67 -22.85
N LEU A 73 10.87 7.86 -21.92
CA LEU A 73 11.50 9.15 -21.57
C LEU A 73 10.60 10.17 -20.85
N THR A 74 9.40 9.79 -20.41
CA THR A 74 8.55 10.63 -19.56
C THR A 74 8.47 10.08 -18.15
N ARG A 75 8.52 10.98 -17.15
CA ARG A 75 8.27 10.61 -15.76
C ARG A 75 6.77 10.46 -15.55
N THR A 76 6.38 9.28 -15.09
CA THR A 76 5.00 8.92 -14.81
C THR A 76 4.84 8.66 -13.32
N LYS A 77 3.72 9.12 -12.76
CA LYS A 77 3.30 8.82 -11.39
C LYS A 77 2.11 7.87 -11.45
N ALA A 78 2.09 6.88 -10.56
CA ALA A 78 0.97 5.95 -10.48
C ALA A 78 0.79 5.40 -9.06
N GLU A 79 -0.45 5.05 -8.74
CA GLU A 79 -0.78 4.31 -7.52
C GLU A 79 -0.49 2.81 -7.71
N VAL A 80 0.11 2.20 -6.69
CA VAL A 80 0.28 0.75 -6.58
C VAL A 80 -1.02 0.09 -6.12
N LYS A 81 -1.55 -0.85 -6.90
CA LYS A 81 -2.78 -1.59 -6.61
C LYS A 81 -2.57 -3.09 -6.71
N TYR A 82 -3.36 -3.89 -6.00
CA TYR A 82 -3.48 -5.31 -6.27
C TYR A 82 -4.68 -5.57 -7.18
N SER A 83 -4.45 -6.18 -8.34
CA SER A 83 -5.51 -6.54 -9.28
C SER A 83 -5.07 -7.70 -10.16
N ARG A 84 -6.03 -8.55 -10.58
CA ARG A 84 -5.75 -9.71 -11.45
C ARG A 84 -4.60 -10.59 -10.94
N ASN A 85 -4.57 -10.81 -9.62
CA ASN A 85 -3.56 -11.61 -8.92
C ASN A 85 -2.12 -11.08 -8.98
N GLN A 86 -1.94 -9.78 -9.20
CA GLN A 86 -0.63 -9.15 -9.26
C GLN A 86 -0.66 -7.72 -8.70
N PHE A 87 0.49 -7.24 -8.22
CA PHE A 87 0.69 -5.83 -7.93
C PHE A 87 0.96 -5.07 -9.23
N ILE A 88 0.18 -4.03 -9.47
CA ILE A 88 0.21 -3.24 -10.70
C ILE A 88 0.41 -1.76 -10.38
N VAL A 89 0.93 -1.02 -11.36
CA VAL A 89 0.88 0.44 -11.39
C VAL A 89 -0.30 0.89 -12.25
N SER A 90 -1.22 1.66 -11.65
CA SER A 90 -2.41 2.18 -12.33
C SER A 90 -2.11 3.53 -12.96
N MET A 91 -1.80 3.57 -14.25
CA MET A 91 -1.61 4.80 -15.01
C MET A 91 -2.94 5.32 -15.56
N ASN A 92 -3.14 6.64 -15.56
CA ASN A 92 -4.26 7.25 -16.27
C ASN A 92 -4.13 6.95 -17.79
N SER A 93 -5.21 6.47 -18.40
CA SER A 93 -5.32 6.23 -19.86
C SER A 93 -4.47 5.10 -20.46
N VAL A 94 -3.79 4.28 -19.65
CA VAL A 94 -2.99 3.13 -20.13
C VAL A 94 -3.40 1.87 -19.37
N MET A 95 -3.33 0.71 -20.05
CA MET A 95 -3.55 -0.59 -19.41
C MET A 95 -2.58 -0.77 -18.23
N PRO A 96 -3.06 -1.13 -17.04
CA PRO A 96 -2.19 -1.33 -15.89
C PRO A 96 -1.13 -2.38 -16.19
N ARG A 97 0.08 -2.14 -15.70
CA ARG A 97 1.22 -3.02 -15.88
C ARG A 97 1.72 -3.52 -14.55
N SER A 98 2.35 -4.68 -14.56
CA SER A 98 2.97 -5.22 -13.37
C SER A 98 4.02 -4.26 -12.80
N LEU A 99 4.02 -4.12 -11.48
CA LEU A 99 4.94 -3.25 -10.74
C LEU A 99 6.41 -3.68 -10.93
N ASP A 100 6.67 -4.99 -11.03
CA ASP A 100 8.01 -5.56 -11.16
C ASP A 100 8.71 -5.26 -12.50
N LEU A 101 8.01 -4.65 -13.46
CA LEU A 101 8.57 -4.23 -14.74
C LEU A 101 9.32 -2.89 -14.67
N TYR A 102 9.24 -2.19 -13.55
CA TYR A 102 9.76 -0.83 -13.42
C TYR A 102 10.72 -0.68 -12.25
N LEU A 103 11.77 0.12 -12.47
CA LEU A 103 12.54 0.71 -11.38
C LEU A 103 11.77 1.94 -10.88
N VAL A 104 11.21 1.82 -9.68
CA VAL A 104 10.31 2.82 -9.12
C VAL A 104 10.91 3.53 -7.91
N LYS A 105 10.47 4.77 -7.70
CA LYS A 105 10.73 5.54 -6.48
C LYS A 105 9.41 5.84 -5.80
N ILE A 106 9.28 5.51 -4.52
CA ILE A 106 8.09 5.94 -3.75
C ILE A 106 8.17 7.46 -3.55
N ILE A 107 7.11 8.18 -3.90
CA ILE A 107 7.02 9.64 -3.75
C ILE A 107 5.94 10.08 -2.75
N GLY A 108 5.09 9.14 -2.31
CA GLY A 108 4.04 9.39 -1.33
C GLY A 108 3.09 8.19 -1.26
N ASN A 109 1.91 8.40 -0.70
CA ASN A 109 0.81 7.44 -0.76
C ASN A 109 -0.52 8.17 -0.95
N LYS A 110 -1.56 7.45 -1.38
CA LYS A 110 -2.88 8.01 -1.68
C LYS A 110 -3.59 8.67 -0.49
N PHE A 111 -3.11 8.46 0.74
CA PHE A 111 -3.72 8.98 1.96
C PHE A 111 -3.07 10.27 2.43
N GLU A 112 -1.74 10.28 2.54
CA GLU A 112 -0.96 11.44 2.98
C GLU A 112 -0.72 12.42 1.83
N ASN A 113 -0.73 11.95 0.58
CA ASN A 113 -0.40 12.73 -0.60
C ASN A 113 -1.41 12.54 -1.75
N PRO A 114 -2.73 12.76 -1.52
CA PRO A 114 -3.73 12.61 -2.56
C PRO A 114 -3.47 13.49 -3.79
N GLU A 115 -2.85 14.66 -3.61
CA GLU A 115 -2.50 15.61 -4.65
C GLU A 115 -1.53 15.04 -5.71
N LEU A 116 -0.79 13.97 -5.39
CA LEU A 116 0.17 13.37 -6.34
C LEU A 116 -0.50 12.62 -7.50
N LEU A 117 -1.81 12.36 -7.40
CA LEU A 117 -2.60 11.63 -8.41
C LEU A 117 -3.58 12.54 -9.17
N GLU A 118 -3.67 13.82 -8.81
CA GLU A 118 -4.47 14.79 -9.55
C GLU A 118 -3.79 15.10 -10.90
N ALA A 119 -4.59 15.18 -11.97
CA ALA A 119 -4.09 15.60 -13.27
C ALA A 119 -3.80 17.11 -13.24
N GLU A 120 -2.64 17.53 -13.75
CA GLU A 120 -2.39 18.94 -14.10
C GLU A 120 -3.37 19.45 -15.15
#